data_AF-A0A2V1B2C4-F1
#
_entry.id   AF-A0A2V1B2C4-F1
#
_cell.length_a   1.000
_cell.length_b   1.000
_cell.length_c   1.000
_cell.angle_alpha   90.00
_cell.angle_beta   90.00
_cell.angle_gamma   90.00
#
_symmetry.space_group_name_H-M   'P 1'
#
loop_
_entity.id
_entity.type
_entity.pdbx_description
1 polymer ?
#
loop_
_entity_poly.entity_id
_entity_poly.type
_entity_poly.pdbx_seq_one_letter_code
_entity_poly.pdbx_strand_id
1 'polypeptide(L)'
;ISEEYRADYFRRRPLEDIERQNRGQQEEEYIEPVVEHQIPERAQLAELICTHVADIIPQDIVARRIHSAGLMVALCRRREVPRRYRLRVAPPQPPLIKEESPDLEPFPLVLAKSQCPICIGDESKSYEERMGSFCRPAKMMDHVERIHLEGRDPHAKIECYHPVCKSEGLVLEHVEHFKGHVEIVHGVKLREPRFVRSSK
;
A
#
# COMPACT_ATOMS: atom_id res chain seq x y z
N ILE A 1 -0.85 23.63 10.79
CA ILE A 1 -2.10 24.37 11.09
C ILE A 1 -2.38 24.13 12.56
N SER A 2 -2.47 25.19 13.39
CA SER A 2 -2.77 25.06 14.82
C SER A 2 -4.19 24.54 15.03
N GLU A 3 -4.40 23.76 16.08
CA GLU A 3 -5.73 23.25 16.46
C GLU A 3 -6.71 24.39 16.75
N GLU A 4 -6.22 25.47 17.35
CA GLU A 4 -6.99 26.69 17.62
C GLU A 4 -7.44 27.38 16.34
N TYR A 5 -6.55 27.49 15.34
CA TYR A 5 -6.90 28.04 14.03
C TYR A 5 -7.99 27.22 13.35
N ARG A 6 -7.87 25.89 13.43
CA ARG A 6 -8.85 24.99 12.84
C ARG A 6 -10.21 25.14 13.54
N ALA A 7 -10.24 25.17 14.87
CA ALA A 7 -11.46 25.34 15.64
C ALA A 7 -12.14 26.71 15.39
N ASP A 8 -11.35 27.78 15.28
CA ASP A 8 -11.86 29.12 14.97
C ASP A 8 -12.43 29.20 13.55
N TYR A 9 -11.72 28.61 12.57
CA TYR A 9 -12.19 28.52 11.18
C TYR A 9 -13.56 27.85 11.10
N PHE A 10 -13.73 26.64 11.66
CA PHE A 10 -15.02 25.95 11.59
C PHE A 10 -16.15 26.66 12.35
N ARG A 11 -15.82 27.46 13.36
CA ARG A 11 -16.81 28.25 14.12
C ARG A 11 -17.35 29.41 13.29
N ARG A 12 -16.49 30.09 12.52
CA ARG A 12 -16.85 31.33 11.79
C ARG A 12 -17.32 31.07 10.37
N ARG A 13 -16.76 30.05 9.70
CA ARG A 13 -16.99 29.81 8.28
C ARG A 13 -18.47 29.72 7.86
N PRO A 14 -19.35 29.03 8.61
CA PRO A 14 -20.78 28.99 8.27
C PRO A 14 -21.46 30.37 8.27
N LEU A 15 -21.14 31.23 9.24
CA LEU A 15 -21.67 32.60 9.32
C LEU A 15 -21.12 33.46 8.17
N GLU A 16 -19.82 33.38 7.93
CA GLU A 16 -19.15 34.13 6.87
C GLU A 16 -19.66 33.74 5.48
N ASP A 17 -19.98 32.46 5.24
CA ASP A 17 -20.54 31.97 3.99
C ASP A 17 -21.98 32.50 3.78
N ILE A 18 -22.84 32.48 4.81
CA ILE A 18 -24.20 33.05 4.75
C ILE A 18 -24.15 34.56 4.48
N GLU A 19 -23.27 35.27 5.18
CA GLU A 19 -23.11 36.70 4.96
C GLU A 19 -22.56 37.02 3.55
N ARG A 20 -21.66 36.18 3.02
CA ARG A 20 -21.12 36.32 1.67
C ARG A 20 -22.23 36.15 0.62
N GLN A 21 -23.10 35.16 0.80
CA GLN A 21 -24.29 34.96 -0.03
C GLN A 21 -25.27 36.15 0.05
N ASN A 22 -25.55 36.66 1.26
CA ASN A 22 -26.42 37.82 1.47
C ASN A 22 -25.87 39.10 0.84
N ARG A 23 -24.54 39.24 0.74
CA ARG A 23 -23.86 40.35 0.05
C ARG A 23 -23.84 40.18 -1.48
N GLY A 24 -24.40 39.09 -2.02
CA GLY A 24 -24.38 38.80 -3.46
C GLY A 24 -22.99 38.53 -4.02
N GLN A 25 -22.02 38.19 -3.16
CA GLN A 25 -20.68 37.80 -3.59
C GLN A 25 -20.77 36.41 -4.23
N GLN A 26 -20.13 36.22 -5.39
CA GLN A 26 -20.10 34.91 -6.05
C GLN A 26 -19.48 33.86 -5.12
N GLU A 27 -20.09 32.67 -5.12
CA GLU A 27 -19.47 31.50 -4.50
C GLU A 27 -18.12 31.23 -5.17
N GLU A 28 -17.17 30.74 -4.39
CA GLU A 28 -15.89 30.30 -4.92
C GLU A 28 -16.18 29.21 -5.96
N GLU A 29 -15.60 29.35 -7.15
CA GLU A 29 -15.76 28.37 -8.22
C GLU A 29 -15.24 27.01 -7.74
N TYR A 30 -16.11 26.01 -7.74
CA TYR A 30 -15.73 24.66 -7.35
C TYR A 30 -14.80 24.07 -8.41
N ILE A 31 -13.54 23.88 -8.04
CA ILE A 31 -12.57 23.16 -8.87
C ILE A 31 -12.67 21.68 -8.51
N GLU A 32 -13.20 20.88 -9.44
CA GLU A 32 -13.26 19.42 -9.26
C GLU A 32 -11.85 18.84 -9.17
N PRO A 33 -11.52 18.08 -8.12
CA PRO A 33 -10.18 17.56 -7.94
C PRO A 33 -9.88 16.46 -8.97
N VAL A 34 -8.71 16.52 -9.59
CA VAL A 34 -8.23 15.43 -10.46
C VAL A 34 -7.99 14.18 -9.62
N VAL A 35 -8.78 13.13 -9.84
CA VAL A 35 -8.65 11.85 -9.14
C VAL A 35 -7.77 10.90 -9.97
N GLU A 36 -6.53 10.72 -9.52
CA GLU A 36 -5.61 9.74 -10.11
C GLU A 36 -5.73 8.38 -9.40
N HIS A 37 -6.09 7.34 -10.16
CA HIS A 37 -6.13 5.96 -9.67
C HIS A 37 -4.79 5.25 -9.93
N GLN A 38 -4.30 4.51 -8.93
CA GLN A 38 -3.02 3.76 -9.02
C GLN A 38 -3.15 2.46 -9.81
N ILE A 39 -4.32 1.83 -9.71
CA ILE A 39 -4.61 0.53 -10.29
C ILE A 39 -5.47 0.78 -11.53
N PRO A 40 -5.05 0.32 -12.73
CA PRO A 40 -5.79 0.57 -13.96
C PRO A 40 -7.19 -0.04 -13.90
N GLU A 41 -7.36 -1.20 -13.27
CA GLU A 41 -8.67 -1.82 -13.07
C GLU A 41 -9.61 -0.92 -12.24
N ARG A 42 -9.07 -0.12 -11.31
CA ARG A 42 -9.87 0.83 -10.52
C ARG A 42 -10.27 2.05 -11.33
N ALA A 43 -9.38 2.56 -12.19
CA ALA A 43 -9.69 3.65 -13.10
C ALA A 43 -10.83 3.26 -14.05
N GLN A 44 -10.70 2.09 -14.68
CA GLN A 44 -11.71 1.55 -15.58
C GLN A 44 -13.04 1.29 -14.86
N LEU A 45 -13.00 0.80 -13.62
CA LEU A 45 -14.21 0.58 -12.83
C LEU A 45 -14.89 1.90 -12.44
N ALA A 46 -14.13 2.92 -12.05
CA ALA A 46 -14.65 4.26 -11.75
C ALA A 46 -15.32 4.88 -12.98
N GLU A 47 -14.65 4.87 -14.13
CA GLU A 47 -15.24 5.31 -15.39
C GLU A 47 -16.52 4.52 -15.68
N LEU A 48 -16.48 3.20 -15.57
CA LEU A 48 -17.62 2.36 -15.92
C LEU A 48 -18.80 2.45 -14.94
N ILE A 49 -18.62 2.86 -13.68
CA ILE A 49 -19.70 3.04 -12.69
C ILE A 49 -20.19 4.49 -12.64
N CYS A 50 -19.28 5.46 -12.67
CA CYS A 50 -19.59 6.86 -12.46
C CYS A 50 -20.05 7.57 -13.74
N THR A 51 -19.78 7.01 -14.93
CA THR A 51 -20.24 7.62 -16.18
C THR A 51 -21.71 7.27 -16.42
N HIS A 52 -22.56 8.29 -16.42
CA HIS A 52 -23.94 8.13 -16.86
C HIS A 52 -23.98 7.88 -18.37
N VAL A 53 -24.68 6.84 -18.80
CA VAL A 53 -24.87 6.55 -20.22
C VAL A 53 -26.37 6.43 -20.46
N ALA A 54 -26.90 7.34 -21.26
CA ALA A 54 -28.28 7.29 -21.74
C ALA A 54 -28.38 6.32 -22.93
N ASP A 55 -29.58 5.78 -23.16
CA ASP A 55 -29.93 5.02 -24.37
C ASP A 55 -29.10 3.75 -24.63
N ILE A 56 -28.81 2.98 -23.57
CA ILE A 56 -28.16 1.66 -23.68
C ILE A 56 -29.17 0.56 -24.01
N ILE A 57 -28.83 -0.28 -24.99
CA ILE A 57 -29.60 -1.48 -25.37
C ILE A 57 -29.48 -2.55 -24.26
N PRO A 58 -30.52 -3.34 -23.95
CA PRO A 58 -30.46 -4.33 -22.87
C PRO A 58 -29.24 -5.27 -22.87
N GLN A 59 -28.75 -5.65 -24.06
CA GLN A 59 -27.56 -6.49 -24.21
C GLN A 59 -26.28 -5.80 -23.71
N ASP A 60 -26.15 -4.51 -23.98
CA ASP A 60 -25.00 -3.70 -23.54
C ASP A 60 -25.04 -3.45 -22.03
N ILE A 61 -26.23 -3.39 -21.41
CA ILE A 61 -26.37 -3.36 -19.95
C ILE A 61 -25.77 -4.64 -19.34
N VAL A 62 -26.09 -5.80 -19.92
CA VAL A 62 -25.57 -7.08 -19.45
C VAL A 62 -24.06 -7.16 -19.65
N ALA A 63 -23.56 -6.80 -20.83
CA ALA A 63 -22.13 -6.76 -21.11
C ALA A 63 -21.38 -5.83 -20.15
N ARG A 64 -21.93 -4.64 -19.88
CA ARG A 64 -21.37 -3.68 -18.94
C ARG A 64 -21.30 -4.25 -17.52
N ARG A 65 -22.35 -4.93 -17.04
CA ARG A 65 -22.36 -5.60 -15.73
C ARG A 65 -21.34 -6.72 -15.64
N ILE A 66 -21.21 -7.56 -16.66
CA ILE A 66 -20.20 -8.62 -16.74
C ILE A 66 -18.81 -8.01 -16.67
N HIS A 67 -18.58 -6.92 -17.42
CA HIS A 67 -17.31 -6.20 -17.41
C HIS A 67 -17.01 -5.60 -16.03
N SER A 68 -17.99 -4.95 -15.36
CA SER A 68 -17.82 -4.46 -13.99
C SER A 68 -17.44 -5.59 -13.03
N ALA A 69 -18.13 -6.73 -13.12
CA ALA A 69 -17.87 -7.88 -12.25
C ALA A 69 -16.46 -8.45 -12.49
N GLY A 70 -16.03 -8.54 -13.76
CA GLY A 70 -14.67 -8.95 -14.12
C GLY A 70 -13.61 -8.01 -13.53
N LEU A 71 -13.81 -6.69 -13.67
CA LEU A 71 -12.92 -5.68 -13.10
C LEU A 71 -12.89 -5.73 -11.56
N MET A 72 -14.03 -5.92 -10.90
CA MET A 72 -14.11 -6.11 -9.45
C MET A 72 -13.30 -7.33 -9.00
N VAL A 73 -13.41 -8.47 -9.70
CA VAL A 73 -12.64 -9.68 -9.41
C VAL A 73 -11.15 -9.47 -9.65
N ALA A 74 -10.78 -8.83 -10.75
CA ALA A 74 -9.38 -8.50 -11.05
C ALA A 74 -8.79 -7.58 -9.97
N LEU A 75 -9.55 -6.59 -9.52
CA LEU A 75 -9.15 -5.64 -8.48
C LEU A 75 -8.96 -6.31 -7.11
N CYS A 76 -9.73 -7.34 -6.76
CA CYS A 76 -9.53 -8.11 -5.52
C CYS A 76 -8.13 -8.75 -5.41
N ARG A 77 -7.46 -9.00 -6.54
CA ARG A 77 -6.10 -9.56 -6.57
C ARG A 77 -5.01 -8.49 -6.58
N ARG A 78 -5.38 -7.21 -6.63
CA ARG A 78 -4.46 -6.06 -6.68
C ARG A 78 -4.52 -5.33 -5.34
N ARG A 79 -3.39 -4.77 -4.91
CA ARG A 79 -3.29 -4.01 -3.67
C ARG A 79 -2.80 -2.60 -3.96
N GLU A 80 -3.52 -1.59 -3.47
CA GLU A 80 -3.08 -0.20 -3.62
C GLU A 80 -1.92 0.09 -2.68
N VAL A 81 -0.95 0.87 -3.17
CA VAL A 81 0.12 1.37 -2.32
C VAL A 81 -0.47 2.36 -1.33
N PRO A 82 -0.25 2.19 -0.01
CA PRO A 82 -0.69 3.16 0.97
C PRO A 82 -0.15 4.56 0.63
N ARG A 83 -1.03 5.57 0.57
CA ARG A 83 -0.70 6.97 0.27
C ARG A 83 0.49 7.54 1.06
N ARG A 84 0.85 6.93 2.20
CA ARG A 84 1.97 7.32 3.08
C ARG A 84 3.37 7.05 2.52
N TYR A 85 3.49 6.31 1.41
CA TYR A 85 4.78 6.08 0.72
C TYR A 85 5.00 6.97 -0.50
N ARG A 86 4.03 7.84 -0.87
CA ARG A 86 4.32 8.90 -1.83
C ARG A 86 5.16 9.96 -1.13
N LEU A 87 6.46 9.98 -1.39
CA LEU A 87 7.15 11.25 -1.53
C LEU A 87 6.25 12.11 -2.44
N ARG A 88 5.95 13.35 -2.08
CA ARG A 88 5.31 14.28 -3.02
C ARG A 88 6.29 14.44 -4.18
N VAL A 89 6.20 13.57 -5.18
CA VAL A 89 6.93 13.73 -6.44
C VAL A 89 6.30 14.96 -7.06
N ALA A 90 7.10 16.00 -7.23
CA ALA A 90 6.77 17.17 -8.03
C ALA A 90 6.28 16.71 -9.42
N PRO A 91 5.43 17.48 -10.13
CA PRO A 91 4.85 17.04 -11.38
C PRO A 91 5.93 16.56 -12.37
N PRO A 92 5.69 15.47 -13.11
CA PRO A 92 6.71 14.86 -13.94
C PRO A 92 7.07 15.76 -15.12
N GLN A 93 8.36 16.05 -15.28
CA GLN A 93 8.86 16.45 -16.59
C GLN A 93 8.85 15.22 -17.51
N PRO A 94 8.55 15.38 -18.81
CA PRO A 94 8.42 14.25 -19.72
C PRO A 94 9.78 13.57 -19.92
N PRO A 95 9.88 12.24 -19.80
CA PRO A 95 11.12 11.55 -20.11
C PRO A 95 11.23 11.38 -21.62
N LEU A 96 12.14 12.13 -22.22
CA LEU A 96 12.73 11.78 -23.49
C LEU A 96 13.95 10.93 -23.13
N ILE A 97 13.87 9.63 -23.39
CA ILE A 97 14.94 8.70 -23.82
C ILE A 97 14.43 7.27 -23.60
N LYS A 98 14.37 6.50 -24.70
CA LYS A 98 14.28 5.04 -24.68
C LYS A 98 15.65 4.52 -24.28
N GLU A 99 15.81 3.94 -23.10
CA GLU A 99 16.96 3.08 -22.83
C GLU A 99 16.51 1.86 -22.00
N GLU A 100 16.72 0.71 -22.65
CA GLU A 100 17.09 -0.60 -22.16
C GLU A 100 16.85 -0.90 -20.67
N SER A 101 16.15 -2.01 -20.45
CA SER A 101 15.96 -2.69 -19.17
C SER A 101 17.21 -2.63 -18.30
N PRO A 102 17.20 -1.89 -17.17
CA PRO A 102 18.32 -1.91 -16.26
C PRO A 102 18.29 -3.27 -15.58
N ASP A 103 19.41 -3.97 -15.70
CA ASP A 103 19.73 -5.14 -14.89
C ASP A 103 19.45 -4.76 -13.42
N LEU A 104 18.38 -5.32 -12.84
CA LEU A 104 17.88 -4.90 -11.55
C LEU A 104 18.98 -5.12 -10.51
N GLU A 105 19.41 -4.07 -9.82
CA GLU A 105 20.41 -4.18 -8.76
C GLU A 105 20.01 -5.31 -7.79
N PRO A 106 20.92 -6.26 -7.50
CA PRO A 106 20.60 -7.40 -6.66
C PRO A 106 20.12 -6.93 -5.28
N PHE A 107 19.11 -7.63 -4.74
CA PHE A 107 18.58 -7.31 -3.41
C PHE A 107 19.71 -7.36 -2.37
N PRO A 108 19.92 -6.30 -1.58
CA PRO A 108 20.99 -6.28 -0.59
C PRO A 108 20.72 -7.31 0.49
N LEU A 109 21.73 -8.12 0.78
CA LEU A 109 21.62 -9.19 1.79
C LEU A 109 21.32 -8.64 3.19
N VAL A 110 21.92 -7.49 3.52
CA VAL A 110 21.67 -6.77 4.78
C VAL A 110 20.57 -5.76 4.56
N LEU A 111 19.51 -5.84 5.35
CA LEU A 111 18.34 -4.98 5.26
C LEU A 111 18.42 -3.84 6.27
N ALA A 112 17.76 -2.74 5.94
CA ALA A 112 17.53 -1.67 6.90
C ALA A 112 16.59 -2.17 8.02
N LYS A 113 16.78 -1.66 9.24
CA LYS A 113 16.00 -2.05 10.45
C LYS A 113 14.49 -1.90 10.30
N SER A 114 14.03 -1.11 9.33
CA SER A 114 12.62 -0.84 9.03
C SER A 114 12.11 -1.54 7.76
N GLN A 115 12.91 -2.36 7.09
CA GLN A 115 12.47 -3.19 5.97
C GLN A 115 11.90 -4.52 6.46
N CYS A 116 10.92 -5.06 5.73
CA CYS A 116 10.31 -6.34 6.05
C CYS A 116 11.09 -7.48 5.39
N PRO A 117 11.68 -8.42 6.17
CA PRO A 117 12.48 -9.52 5.63
C PRO A 117 11.65 -10.58 4.89
N ILE A 118 10.32 -10.50 4.95
CA ILE A 118 9.41 -11.42 4.25
C ILE A 118 8.91 -10.80 2.94
N CYS A 119 8.49 -9.52 2.97
CA CYS A 119 8.00 -8.82 1.78
C CYS A 119 9.07 -8.68 0.69
N ILE A 120 10.36 -8.70 1.04
CA ILE A 120 11.44 -8.65 0.04
C ILE A 120 11.44 -9.87 -0.88
N GLY A 121 10.88 -11.00 -0.46
CA GLY A 121 10.74 -12.21 -1.26
C GLY A 121 9.48 -12.30 -2.10
N ASP A 122 8.62 -11.29 -2.03
CA ASP A 122 7.30 -11.33 -2.64
C ASP A 122 7.40 -10.98 -4.14
N GLU A 123 7.50 -12.00 -4.97
CA GLU A 123 7.60 -11.88 -6.44
C GLU A 123 6.35 -11.26 -7.09
N SER A 124 5.23 -11.17 -6.35
CA SER A 124 4.02 -10.49 -6.85
C SER A 124 4.11 -8.96 -6.80
N LYS A 125 5.16 -8.41 -6.18
CA LYS A 125 5.40 -6.98 -5.98
C LYS A 125 6.57 -6.47 -6.84
N SER A 126 6.53 -5.19 -7.18
CA SER A 126 7.64 -4.48 -7.83
C SER A 126 8.87 -4.39 -6.92
N TYR A 127 10.05 -4.11 -7.50
CA TYR A 127 11.30 -3.95 -6.75
C TYR A 127 11.18 -2.89 -5.63
N GLU A 128 10.61 -1.72 -5.95
CA GLU A 128 10.42 -0.63 -5.00
C GLU A 128 9.52 -1.02 -3.82
N GLU A 129 8.46 -1.79 -4.06
CA GLU A 129 7.54 -2.26 -3.02
C GLU A 129 8.18 -3.32 -2.11
N ARG A 130 9.03 -4.18 -2.69
CA ARG A 130 9.80 -5.20 -1.97
C ARG A 130 10.87 -4.55 -1.08
N MET A 131 11.48 -3.47 -1.57
CA MET A 131 12.52 -2.68 -0.88
C MET A 131 11.97 -1.59 0.04
N GLY A 132 10.65 -1.38 0.05
CA GLY A 132 9.99 -0.33 0.83
C GLY A 132 10.31 -0.39 2.34
N SER A 133 10.60 0.78 2.92
CA SER A 133 10.95 0.92 4.34
C SER A 133 9.82 1.53 5.17
N PHE A 134 9.41 0.85 6.23
CA PHE A 134 8.37 1.36 7.14
C PHE A 134 8.86 2.61 7.86
N CYS A 135 7.94 3.49 8.24
CA CYS A 135 8.29 4.74 8.93
C CYS A 135 9.02 4.52 10.27
N ARG A 136 8.81 3.36 10.92
CA ARG A 136 9.45 2.97 12.19
C ARG A 136 9.64 1.45 12.22
N PRO A 137 10.75 0.94 12.81
CA PRO A 137 10.96 -0.50 13.02
C PRO A 137 9.80 -1.17 13.78
N ALA A 138 9.20 -0.49 14.75
CA ALA A 138 8.04 -1.01 15.49
C ALA A 138 6.83 -1.30 14.59
N LYS A 139 6.60 -0.49 13.54
CA LYS A 139 5.52 -0.71 12.58
C LYS A 139 5.82 -1.85 11.62
N MET A 140 7.09 -2.02 11.24
CA MET A 140 7.54 -3.19 10.48
C MET A 140 7.33 -4.47 11.28
N MET A 141 7.73 -4.50 12.57
CA MET A 141 7.53 -5.67 13.43
C MET A 141 6.05 -6.03 13.58
N ASP A 142 5.19 -5.04 13.83
CA ASP A 142 3.74 -5.23 13.88
C ASP A 142 3.17 -5.78 12.56
N HIS A 143 3.71 -5.35 11.42
CA HIS A 143 3.33 -5.87 10.11
C HIS A 143 3.77 -7.32 9.93
N VAL A 144 5.02 -7.67 10.29
CA VAL A 144 5.51 -9.05 10.22
C VAL A 144 4.66 -9.98 11.08
N GLU A 145 4.38 -9.58 12.32
CA GLU A 145 3.58 -10.39 13.24
C GLU A 145 2.14 -10.59 12.76
N ARG A 146 1.46 -9.53 12.32
CA ARG A 146 0.04 -9.62 11.92
C ARG A 146 -0.17 -10.17 10.51
N ILE A 147 0.72 -9.90 9.57
CA ILE A 147 0.49 -10.24 8.15
C ILE A 147 1.15 -11.55 7.77
N HIS A 148 2.31 -11.87 8.35
CA HIS A 148 3.11 -13.02 7.91
C HIS A 148 3.20 -14.15 8.94
N LEU A 149 3.08 -13.84 10.24
CA LEU A 149 3.20 -14.83 11.31
C LEU A 149 1.89 -15.11 12.05
N GLU A 150 0.83 -14.32 11.82
CA GLU A 150 -0.45 -14.49 12.48
C GLU A 150 -1.07 -15.85 12.14
N GLY A 151 -1.45 -16.61 13.16
CA GLY A 151 -2.03 -17.94 12.99
C GLY A 151 -1.06 -19.04 12.54
N ARG A 152 0.23 -18.73 12.35
CA ARG A 152 1.25 -19.74 12.03
C ARG A 152 1.61 -20.54 13.28
N ASP A 153 1.76 -21.85 13.13
CA ASP A 153 2.31 -22.70 14.19
C ASP A 153 3.78 -22.29 14.48
N PRO A 154 4.13 -21.92 15.73
CA PRO A 154 5.49 -21.57 16.12
C PRO A 154 6.54 -22.64 15.79
N HIS A 155 6.14 -23.92 15.76
CA HIS A 155 7.01 -25.05 15.52
C HIS A 155 7.04 -25.49 14.05
N ALA A 156 6.23 -24.87 13.19
CA ALA A 156 6.24 -25.18 11.77
C ALA A 156 7.52 -24.66 11.09
N LYS A 157 7.97 -25.45 10.11
CA LYS A 157 9.08 -25.07 9.24
C LYS A 157 8.77 -23.78 8.50
N ILE A 158 9.80 -22.97 8.32
CA ILE A 158 9.73 -21.67 7.66
C ILE A 158 10.96 -21.46 6.78
N GLU A 159 10.73 -21.16 5.51
CA GLU A 159 11.78 -20.76 4.59
C GLU A 159 12.16 -19.30 4.79
N CYS A 160 13.41 -18.95 4.46
CA CYS A 160 13.78 -17.55 4.33
C CYS A 160 13.27 -17.01 2.98
N TYR A 161 12.62 -15.86 3.01
CA TYR A 161 12.06 -15.23 1.83
C TYR A 161 13.06 -14.33 1.10
N HIS A 162 14.25 -14.08 1.66
CA HIS A 162 15.26 -13.31 0.95
C HIS A 162 15.69 -14.02 -0.34
N PRO A 163 15.76 -13.36 -1.51
CA PRO A 163 16.04 -14.01 -2.79
C PRO A 163 17.30 -14.88 -2.80
N VAL A 164 18.37 -14.43 -2.14
CA VAL A 164 19.62 -15.20 -1.99
C VAL A 164 19.38 -16.46 -1.16
N CYS A 165 18.79 -16.36 0.03
CA CYS A 165 18.55 -17.51 0.91
C CYS A 165 17.52 -18.48 0.34
N LYS A 166 16.54 -17.97 -0.43
CA LYS A 166 15.57 -18.77 -1.16
C LYS A 166 16.24 -19.57 -2.27
N SER A 167 17.19 -18.97 -2.99
CA SER A 167 17.98 -19.68 -4.02
C SER A 167 18.87 -20.79 -3.43
N GLU A 168 19.30 -20.63 -2.18
CA GLU A 168 20.02 -21.64 -1.41
C GLU A 168 19.12 -22.72 -0.80
N GLY A 169 17.79 -22.58 -0.90
CA GLY A 169 16.83 -23.53 -0.35
C GLY A 169 16.83 -23.60 1.18
N LEU A 170 17.20 -22.52 1.87
CA LEU A 170 17.27 -22.49 3.33
C LEU A 170 15.88 -22.61 3.98
N VAL A 171 15.62 -23.78 4.57
CA VAL A 171 14.43 -24.07 5.36
C VAL A 171 14.83 -24.21 6.83
N LEU A 172 14.23 -23.38 7.67
CA LEU A 172 14.46 -23.35 9.11
C LEU A 172 13.36 -24.11 9.83
N GLU A 173 13.70 -24.78 10.94
CA GLU A 173 12.78 -25.70 11.60
C GLU A 173 11.62 -25.00 12.31
N HIS A 174 11.86 -23.81 12.87
CA HIS A 174 10.91 -23.09 13.71
C HIS A 174 10.96 -21.58 13.46
N VAL A 175 9.90 -20.86 13.88
CA VAL A 175 9.82 -19.40 13.74
C VAL A 175 10.95 -18.69 14.50
N GLU A 176 11.42 -19.23 15.62
CA GLU A 176 12.56 -18.67 16.36
C GLU A 176 13.87 -18.77 15.59
N HIS A 177 14.12 -19.90 14.93
CA HIS A 177 15.28 -20.07 14.05
C HIS A 177 15.24 -19.08 12.88
N PHE A 178 14.06 -18.80 12.33
CA PHE A 178 13.87 -17.72 11.36
C PHE A 178 14.20 -16.35 11.92
N LYS A 179 13.71 -16.00 13.12
CA LYS A 179 14.03 -14.72 13.76
C LYS A 179 15.53 -14.55 13.98
N GLY A 180 16.21 -15.59 14.46
CA GLY A 180 17.66 -15.59 14.65
C GLY A 180 18.43 -15.48 13.33
N HIS A 181 18.03 -16.23 12.29
CA HIS A 181 18.62 -16.13 10.95
C HIS A 181 18.50 -14.71 10.39
N VAL A 182 17.32 -14.10 10.50
CA VAL A 182 17.07 -12.73 10.02
C VAL A 182 17.91 -11.70 10.78
N GLU A 183 18.11 -11.89 12.08
CA GLU A 183 18.95 -10.98 12.87
C GLU A 183 20.44 -11.09 12.48
N ILE A 184 20.94 -12.32 12.29
CA ILE A 184 22.36 -12.58 11.99
C ILE A 184 22.71 -12.27 10.54
N VAL A 185 21.90 -12.75 9.59
CA VAL A 185 22.18 -12.67 8.15
C VAL A 185 21.67 -11.36 7.55
N HIS A 186 20.47 -10.94 7.93
CA HIS A 186 19.81 -9.77 7.35
C HIS A 186 19.89 -8.52 8.23
N GLY A 187 20.44 -8.61 9.45
CA GLY A 187 20.63 -7.47 10.35
C GLY A 187 19.34 -6.88 10.93
N VAL A 188 18.20 -7.58 10.81
CA VAL A 188 16.89 -7.10 11.27
C VAL A 188 16.47 -7.87 12.52
N LYS A 189 16.41 -7.17 13.65
CA LYS A 189 15.90 -7.74 14.89
C LYS A 189 14.37 -7.76 14.91
N LEU A 190 13.79 -8.96 14.86
CA LEU A 190 12.34 -9.18 15.01
C LEU A 190 11.95 -9.28 16.49
N ARG A 191 10.67 -9.02 16.80
CA ARG A 191 10.16 -9.03 18.17
C ARG A 191 10.20 -10.45 18.76
N GLU A 192 10.67 -10.58 19.98
CA GLU A 192 10.67 -11.83 20.74
C GLU A 192 9.24 -12.32 21.03
N PRO A 193 9.01 -13.64 21.16
CA PRO A 193 7.70 -14.17 21.53
C PRO A 193 7.21 -13.51 22.82
N ARG A 194 6.01 -12.93 22.78
CA ARG A 194 5.31 -12.57 24.02
C ARG A 194 4.82 -13.86 24.65
N PHE A 195 5.58 -14.42 25.59
CA PHE A 195 5.11 -15.50 26.44
C PHE A 195 3.92 -15.00 27.26
N VAL A 196 2.70 -15.21 26.77
CA VAL A 196 1.51 -15.13 27.61
C VAL A 196 1.57 -16.38 28.47
N ARG A 197 1.84 -16.21 29.77
CA ARG A 197 1.74 -17.33 30.73
C ARG A 197 0.34 -17.91 30.59
N SER A 198 0.25 -19.15 30.12
CA SER A 198 -1.00 -19.90 30.17
C SER A 198 -1.36 -20.06 31.64
N SER A 199 -2.37 -19.33 32.11
CA SER A 199 -2.94 -19.59 33.43
C SER A 199 -3.43 -21.02 33.43
N LYS A 200 -2.86 -21.82 34.33
CA LYS A 200 -3.37 -23.14 34.69
C LYS A 200 -4.72 -23.01 35.41
#